data_AF-A0A8S1V6X4-F1
#
_entry.id   AF-A0A8S1V6X4-F1
#
_cell.length_a   1.000
_cell.length_b   1.000
_cell.length_c   1.000
_cell.angle_alpha   90.00
_cell.angle_beta   90.00
_cell.angle_gamma   90.00
#
_symmetry.space_group_name_H-M   'P 1'
#
loop_
_entity.id
_entity.type
_entity.pdbx_description
1 polymer ?
#
loop_
_entity_poly.entity_id
_entity_poly.type
_entity_poly.pdbx_seq_one_letter_code
_entity_poly.pdbx_strand_id
1 'polypeptide(L)'
;MGKNFNISKSLVYILISTAVVGEIASIIRFCFISKSQHVIGTSEGWFGIMKDTSDHQWNAYQQNLQTILLFQFFCLLGSFLIKKISNNQTQLQNLQYFNITIGLIFSFVAMSFGVIFQFVVLMIFYILQKYLINFKYFVLSLWTFVMVFLYLNERLNGFNFKMISPHLEILDQIQEEQQQIQWHRLFNLVLLRIISFSLDHYWAAQEIKKNQFKAIPPKTSGQEYRDLVKQSQDISEYNFLGYLAYIYYTPLFITGPTITFNAFNAQLKQRQQANKNVKEVIYYVLRVYVLNLLTFEIFLHVCYPNAISNIQENNHIWQSLSFYDFHVMSFVNLIFIWYKFMIIWRISRAWALIDGIEVPENMSRCIYNNYNFSGFWRSWHRSFNQWLIRYLYIPLGGSHYKALNIWVVFLFVAFWHDFKSDLFFWAFIICLALLPEMAAMYFFNREQYYKFWWFKYLTAIAAGFQIEVMSLANFIGFGQGKDCLNHIYQKYFNLECMIIFILVAIFRNGSGVILGLYVRQKEEETQKVKKY
;
A
#
# COMPACT_ATOMS: atom_id res chain seq x y z
N MET A 1 35.30 -0.04 -9.79
CA MET A 1 35.58 0.12 -8.35
C MET A 1 34.31 -0.13 -7.57
N GLY A 2 34.32 -1.08 -6.63
CA GLY A 2 33.11 -1.66 -6.04
C GLY A 2 32.30 -0.68 -5.19
N LYS A 3 30.97 -0.77 -5.27
CA LYS A 3 29.98 -0.11 -4.39
C LYS A 3 29.99 -0.72 -2.99
N ASN A 4 31.17 -0.93 -2.43
CA ASN A 4 31.38 -1.79 -1.28
C ASN A 4 31.74 -0.94 -0.07
N PHE A 5 30.85 -0.90 0.92
CA PHE A 5 31.20 -0.41 2.24
C PHE A 5 32.21 -1.40 2.84
N ASN A 6 33.48 -1.01 2.97
CA ASN A 6 34.48 -1.87 3.58
C ASN A 6 34.20 -1.98 5.09
N ILE A 7 33.41 -2.97 5.49
CA ILE A 7 32.99 -3.23 6.86
C ILE A 7 33.82 -4.41 7.39
N SER A 8 34.64 -4.16 8.42
CA SER A 8 35.44 -5.21 9.05
C SER A 8 34.54 -6.23 9.76
N LYS A 9 34.95 -7.50 9.78
CA LYS A 9 34.20 -8.56 10.48
C LYS A 9 34.01 -8.24 11.98
N SER A 10 35.02 -7.69 12.65
CA SER A 10 34.93 -7.28 14.06
C SER A 10 33.84 -6.23 14.31
N LEU A 11 33.75 -5.22 13.45
CA LEU A 11 32.71 -4.20 13.51
C LEU A 11 31.31 -4.81 13.27
N VAL A 12 31.19 -5.77 12.37
CA VAL A 12 29.92 -6.49 12.15
C VAL A 12 29.45 -7.18 13.44
N TYR A 13 30.34 -7.88 14.16
CA TYR A 13 29.95 -8.56 15.40
C TYR A 13 29.51 -7.57 16.50
N ILE A 14 30.22 -6.45 16.64
CA ILE A 14 29.83 -5.39 17.58
C ILE A 14 28.46 -4.84 17.20
N LEU A 15 28.24 -4.52 15.93
CA LEU A 15 26.98 -3.96 15.43
C LEU A 15 25.82 -4.93 15.58
N ILE A 16 26.03 -6.22 15.29
CA ILE A 16 25.05 -7.28 15.52
C ILE A 16 24.70 -7.34 17.00
N SER A 17 25.71 -7.37 17.88
CA SER A 17 25.49 -7.41 19.32
C SER A 17 24.68 -6.19 19.79
N THR A 18 25.05 -4.98 19.42
CA THR A 18 24.30 -3.76 19.78
C THR A 18 22.89 -3.75 19.22
N ALA A 19 22.69 -4.15 17.96
CA ALA A 19 21.38 -4.17 17.33
C ALA A 19 20.48 -5.22 18.00
N VAL A 20 20.97 -6.45 18.18
CA VAL A 20 20.22 -7.55 18.79
C VAL A 20 19.90 -7.25 20.24
N VAL A 21 20.86 -6.78 21.04
CA VAL A 21 20.62 -6.42 22.44
C VAL A 21 19.65 -5.25 22.54
N GLY A 22 19.82 -4.20 21.72
CA GLY A 22 18.93 -3.05 21.71
C GLY A 22 17.49 -3.42 21.33
N GLU A 23 17.31 -4.31 20.34
CA GLU A 23 15.98 -4.76 19.94
C GLU A 23 15.36 -5.72 20.94
N ILE A 24 16.10 -6.68 21.48
CA ILE A 24 15.62 -7.56 22.55
C ILE A 24 15.21 -6.71 23.77
N ALA A 25 16.02 -5.74 24.16
CA ALA A 25 15.69 -4.83 25.26
C ALA A 25 14.42 -4.01 24.96
N SER A 26 14.27 -3.50 23.73
CA SER A 26 13.07 -2.77 23.29
C SER A 26 11.82 -3.65 23.37
N ILE A 27 11.91 -4.87 22.83
CA ILE A 27 10.81 -5.84 22.82
C ILE A 27 10.46 -6.24 24.25
N ILE A 28 11.44 -6.61 25.07
CA ILE A 28 11.19 -6.98 26.48
C ILE A 28 10.55 -5.82 27.23
N ARG A 29 11.06 -4.61 27.06
CA ARG A 29 10.52 -3.40 27.70
C ARG A 29 9.08 -3.15 27.27
N PHE A 30 8.78 -3.26 25.98
CA PHE A 30 7.43 -3.06 25.46
C PHE A 30 6.46 -4.17 25.90
N CYS A 31 6.89 -5.43 25.86
CA CYS A 31 6.12 -6.56 26.40
C CYS A 31 5.84 -6.39 27.89
N PHE A 32 6.81 -5.88 28.66
CA PHE A 32 6.62 -5.59 30.08
C PHE A 32 5.56 -4.52 30.28
N ILE A 33 5.62 -3.41 29.53
CA ILE A 33 4.58 -2.36 29.58
C ILE A 33 3.21 -2.93 29.21
N SER A 34 3.17 -3.75 28.15
CA SER A 34 1.94 -4.36 27.64
C SER A 34 1.27 -5.33 28.62
N LYS A 35 2.05 -5.96 29.51
CA LYS A 35 1.56 -7.03 30.40
C LYS A 35 1.55 -6.66 31.88
N SER A 36 2.23 -5.60 32.29
CA SER A 36 2.29 -5.15 33.69
C SER A 36 1.08 -4.30 34.10
N GLN A 37 0.31 -3.81 33.14
CA GLN A 37 -0.85 -2.97 33.36
C GLN A 37 -2.06 -3.55 32.63
N HIS A 38 -3.25 -3.25 33.13
CA HIS A 38 -4.48 -3.58 32.42
C HIS A 38 -4.56 -2.75 31.13
N VAL A 39 -4.68 -3.43 29.98
CA VAL A 39 -4.75 -2.80 28.65
C VAL A 39 -6.16 -2.98 28.08
N ILE A 40 -6.86 -1.87 27.92
CA ILE A 40 -8.19 -1.83 27.28
C ILE A 40 -8.01 -2.04 25.78
N GLY A 41 -8.91 -2.82 25.16
CA GLY A 41 -8.83 -3.20 23.74
C GLY A 41 -8.14 -4.56 23.50
N THR A 42 -7.98 -5.37 24.55
CA THR A 42 -7.50 -6.74 24.46
C THR A 42 -8.61 -7.74 24.81
N SER A 43 -8.57 -8.94 24.22
CA SER A 43 -9.50 -10.03 24.55
C SER A 43 -8.78 -11.38 24.57
N GLU A 44 -9.41 -12.40 25.16
CA GLU A 44 -8.87 -13.76 25.12
C GLU A 44 -8.72 -14.25 23.68
N GLY A 45 -7.52 -14.73 23.34
CA GLY A 45 -7.22 -15.37 22.07
C GLY A 45 -6.89 -16.84 22.26
N TRP A 46 -5.87 -17.33 21.57
CA TRP A 46 -5.49 -18.74 21.64
C TRP A 46 -5.02 -19.15 23.04
N PHE A 47 -5.51 -20.30 23.50
CA PHE A 47 -5.15 -20.88 24.80
C PHE A 47 -5.39 -19.96 26.00
N GLY A 48 -6.38 -19.05 25.92
CA GLY A 48 -6.68 -18.07 26.97
C GLY A 48 -5.66 -16.95 27.11
N ILE A 49 -4.70 -16.84 26.17
CA ILE A 49 -3.72 -15.76 26.17
C ILE A 49 -4.37 -14.51 25.57
N MET A 50 -4.29 -13.38 26.27
CA MET A 50 -4.81 -12.10 25.78
C MET A 50 -4.14 -11.69 24.46
N LYS A 51 -4.92 -11.12 23.54
CA LYS A 51 -4.46 -10.56 22.27
C LYS A 51 -5.04 -9.18 22.03
N ASP A 52 -4.34 -8.38 21.25
CA ASP A 52 -4.88 -7.13 20.73
C ASP A 52 -6.05 -7.39 19.77
N THR A 53 -7.20 -6.83 20.11
CA THR A 53 -8.41 -6.84 19.26
C THR A 53 -8.97 -5.44 19.10
N SER A 54 -8.15 -4.41 19.23
CA SER A 54 -8.60 -3.02 19.15
C SER A 54 -8.64 -2.47 17.71
N ASP A 55 -7.96 -3.10 16.74
CA ASP A 55 -7.95 -2.60 15.35
C ASP A 55 -9.23 -3.01 14.61
N HIS A 56 -10.15 -2.05 14.44
CA HIS A 56 -11.43 -2.28 13.78
C HIS A 56 -11.29 -2.81 12.34
N GLN A 57 -10.29 -2.34 11.59
CA GLN A 57 -10.11 -2.74 10.19
C GLN A 57 -9.69 -4.21 10.07
N TRP A 58 -8.76 -4.64 10.91
CA TRP A 58 -8.28 -6.02 10.96
C TRP A 58 -9.37 -6.96 11.50
N ASN A 59 -10.09 -6.57 12.55
CA ASN A 59 -11.20 -7.36 13.08
C ASN A 59 -12.30 -7.54 12.03
N ALA A 60 -12.71 -6.47 11.35
CA ALA A 60 -13.70 -6.55 10.28
C ALA A 60 -13.20 -7.47 9.14
N TYR A 61 -11.91 -7.39 8.79
CA TYR A 61 -11.31 -8.29 7.80
C TYR A 61 -11.32 -9.75 8.26
N GLN A 62 -10.98 -10.04 9.52
CA GLN A 62 -10.99 -11.40 10.08
C GLN A 62 -12.40 -11.98 10.14
N GLN A 63 -13.38 -11.21 10.61
CA GLN A 63 -14.79 -11.62 10.68
C GLN A 63 -15.35 -11.97 9.30
N ASN A 64 -14.94 -11.22 8.27
CA ASN A 64 -15.38 -11.44 6.88
C ASN A 64 -14.45 -12.35 6.07
N LEU A 65 -13.37 -12.87 6.66
CA LEU A 65 -12.35 -13.62 5.93
C LEU A 65 -12.95 -14.86 5.25
N GLN A 66 -13.82 -15.60 5.94
CA GLN A 66 -14.47 -16.78 5.39
C GLN A 66 -15.28 -16.44 4.13
N THR A 67 -16.11 -15.40 4.20
CA THR A 67 -16.91 -14.91 3.07
C THR A 67 -16.02 -14.47 1.92
N ILE A 68 -14.95 -13.72 2.19
CA ILE A 68 -13.97 -13.30 1.18
C ILE A 68 -13.36 -14.52 0.51
N LEU A 69 -12.87 -15.51 1.26
CA LEU A 69 -12.22 -16.70 0.70
C LEU A 69 -13.19 -17.56 -0.12
N LEU A 70 -14.45 -17.68 0.29
CA LEU A 70 -15.48 -18.38 -0.49
C LEU A 70 -15.73 -17.69 -1.83
N PHE A 71 -15.91 -16.36 -1.83
CA PHE A 71 -16.06 -15.61 -3.08
C PHE A 71 -14.84 -15.74 -3.99
N GLN A 72 -13.64 -15.64 -3.43
CA GLN A 72 -12.40 -15.82 -4.19
C GLN A 72 -12.31 -17.22 -4.80
N PHE A 73 -12.69 -18.26 -4.06
CA PHE A 73 -12.72 -19.63 -4.55
C PHE A 73 -13.69 -19.79 -5.74
N PHE A 74 -14.92 -19.29 -5.63
CA PHE A 74 -15.88 -19.34 -6.75
C PHE A 74 -15.43 -18.50 -7.95
N CYS A 75 -14.81 -17.35 -7.71
CA CYS A 75 -14.20 -16.54 -8.77
C CYS A 75 -13.15 -17.34 -9.55
N LEU A 76 -12.24 -18.01 -8.84
CA LEU A 76 -11.20 -18.82 -9.49
C LEU A 76 -11.78 -20.03 -10.21
N LEU A 77 -12.71 -20.74 -9.60
CA LEU A 77 -13.33 -21.91 -10.20
C LEU A 77 -14.04 -21.52 -11.50
N GLY A 78 -14.83 -20.44 -11.47
CA GLY A 78 -15.52 -19.94 -12.66
C GLY A 78 -14.56 -19.45 -13.74
N SER A 79 -13.53 -18.68 -13.38
CA SER A 79 -12.49 -18.23 -14.31
C SER A 79 -11.76 -19.42 -14.97
N PHE A 80 -11.42 -20.45 -14.18
CA PHE A 80 -10.81 -21.68 -14.67
C PHE A 80 -11.72 -22.43 -15.65
N LEU A 81 -13.00 -22.62 -15.29
CA LEU A 81 -13.97 -23.29 -16.15
C LEU A 81 -14.17 -22.52 -17.47
N ILE A 82 -14.26 -21.19 -17.42
CA ILE A 82 -14.42 -20.35 -18.61
C ILE A 82 -13.20 -20.43 -19.52
N LYS A 83 -11.97 -20.39 -18.97
CA LYS A 83 -10.73 -20.57 -19.73
C LYS A 83 -10.65 -21.95 -20.39
N LYS A 84 -11.21 -22.98 -19.73
CA LYS A 84 -11.25 -24.36 -20.25
C LYS A 84 -12.27 -24.52 -21.37
N ILE A 85 -13.47 -23.95 -21.22
CA ILE A 85 -14.61 -24.15 -22.13
C ILE A 85 -14.59 -23.18 -23.33
N SER A 86 -14.16 -21.93 -23.14
CA SER A 86 -14.27 -20.89 -24.18
C SER A 86 -13.27 -21.07 -25.31
N ASN A 87 -13.59 -20.62 -26.51
CA ASN A 87 -12.65 -20.59 -27.64
C ASN A 87 -11.74 -19.35 -27.58
N ASN A 88 -10.62 -19.34 -28.31
CA ASN A 88 -9.64 -18.23 -28.28
C ASN A 88 -10.26 -16.86 -28.62
N GLN A 89 -11.26 -16.86 -29.50
CA GLN A 89 -11.95 -15.63 -29.93
C GLN A 89 -12.96 -15.11 -28.90
N THR A 90 -13.63 -16.01 -28.16
CA THR A 90 -14.72 -15.65 -27.23
C THR A 90 -14.29 -15.59 -25.77
N GLN A 91 -13.13 -16.16 -25.43
CA GLN A 91 -12.64 -16.26 -24.06
C GLN A 91 -12.56 -14.90 -23.35
N LEU A 92 -12.02 -13.87 -24.00
CA LEU A 92 -11.89 -12.55 -23.39
C LEU A 92 -13.26 -12.01 -22.96
N GLN A 93 -14.23 -12.04 -23.87
CA GLN A 93 -15.59 -11.55 -23.60
C GLN A 93 -16.27 -12.38 -22.51
N ASN A 94 -16.15 -13.72 -22.56
CA ASN A 94 -16.74 -14.60 -21.55
C ASN A 94 -16.14 -14.34 -20.15
N LEU A 95 -14.83 -14.14 -20.05
CA LEU A 95 -14.16 -13.77 -18.80
C LEU A 95 -14.59 -12.38 -18.33
N GLN A 96 -14.78 -11.43 -19.24
CA GLN A 96 -15.28 -10.09 -18.90
C GLN A 96 -16.70 -10.17 -18.32
N TYR A 97 -17.64 -10.86 -19.00
CA TYR A 97 -18.99 -11.07 -18.48
C TYR A 97 -18.98 -11.73 -17.11
N PHE A 98 -18.17 -12.77 -16.93
CA PHE A 98 -18.05 -13.45 -15.65
C PHE A 98 -17.52 -12.55 -14.54
N ASN A 99 -16.42 -11.82 -14.78
CA ASN A 99 -15.82 -10.91 -13.80
C ASN A 99 -16.82 -9.82 -13.39
N ILE A 100 -17.61 -9.30 -14.33
CA ILE A 100 -18.67 -8.32 -14.05
C ILE A 100 -19.74 -8.95 -13.16
N THR A 101 -20.28 -10.11 -13.54
CA THR A 101 -21.35 -10.77 -12.80
C THR A 101 -20.91 -11.10 -11.37
N ILE A 102 -19.78 -11.79 -11.21
CA ILE A 102 -19.32 -12.20 -9.88
C ILE A 102 -18.87 -11.00 -9.04
N GLY A 103 -18.27 -9.99 -9.66
CA GLY A 103 -17.85 -8.77 -8.97
C GLY A 103 -19.02 -7.88 -8.55
N LEU A 104 -20.11 -7.83 -9.32
CA LEU A 104 -21.36 -7.16 -8.91
C LEU A 104 -22.02 -7.88 -7.74
N ILE A 105 -22.10 -9.21 -7.76
CA ILE A 105 -22.61 -9.99 -6.62
C ILE A 105 -21.76 -9.73 -5.38
N PHE A 106 -20.43 -9.80 -5.52
CA PHE A 106 -19.52 -9.53 -4.42
C PHE A 106 -19.64 -8.10 -3.89
N SER A 107 -19.79 -7.11 -4.79
CA SER A 107 -20.02 -5.71 -4.41
C SER A 107 -21.32 -5.58 -3.63
N PHE A 108 -22.41 -6.18 -4.08
CA PHE A 108 -23.69 -6.17 -3.36
C PHE A 108 -23.58 -6.83 -1.98
N VAL A 109 -22.81 -7.91 -1.82
CA VAL A 109 -22.57 -8.49 -0.49
C VAL A 109 -21.73 -7.57 0.40
N ALA A 110 -20.78 -6.83 -0.18
CA ALA A 110 -19.89 -5.95 0.58
C ALA A 110 -20.54 -4.62 1.00
N MET A 111 -21.44 -4.07 0.18
CA MET A 111 -22.01 -2.71 0.37
C MET A 111 -23.52 -2.59 0.09
N SER A 112 -24.23 -3.70 -0.13
CA SER A 112 -25.68 -3.77 -0.40
C SER A 112 -26.09 -2.80 -1.52
N PHE A 113 -27.18 -2.06 -1.33
CA PHE A 113 -27.73 -1.11 -2.29
C PHE A 113 -26.78 0.04 -2.62
N GLY A 114 -25.75 0.29 -1.80
CA GLY A 114 -24.67 1.23 -2.11
C GLY A 114 -23.95 0.94 -3.44
N VAL A 115 -24.03 -0.30 -3.94
CA VAL A 115 -23.51 -0.66 -5.27
C VAL A 115 -24.15 0.14 -6.41
N ILE A 116 -25.39 0.61 -6.23
CA ILE A 116 -26.11 1.44 -7.21
C ILE A 116 -25.40 2.79 -7.37
N PHE A 117 -25.07 3.45 -6.26
CA PHE A 117 -24.32 4.72 -6.30
C PHE A 117 -22.96 4.54 -6.94
N GLN A 118 -22.23 3.49 -6.57
CA GLN A 118 -20.97 3.15 -7.23
C GLN A 118 -21.18 3.01 -8.75
N PHE A 119 -22.15 2.23 -9.19
CA PHE A 119 -22.40 2.01 -10.62
C PHE A 119 -22.76 3.29 -11.37
N VAL A 120 -23.60 4.15 -10.79
CA VAL A 120 -23.95 5.46 -11.37
C VAL A 120 -22.71 6.33 -11.52
N VAL A 121 -21.85 6.40 -10.52
CA VAL A 121 -20.60 7.16 -10.59
C VAL A 121 -19.68 6.58 -11.67
N LEU A 122 -19.52 5.26 -11.73
CA LEU A 122 -18.72 4.59 -12.77
C LEU A 122 -19.21 4.96 -14.18
N MET A 123 -20.53 5.01 -14.38
CA MET A 123 -21.18 5.41 -15.63
C MET A 123 -20.88 6.87 -15.97
N ILE A 124 -21.00 7.78 -15.01
CA ILE A 124 -20.70 9.21 -15.21
C ILE A 124 -19.24 9.38 -15.66
N PHE A 125 -18.28 8.77 -14.96
CA PHE A 125 -16.87 8.82 -15.36
C PHE A 125 -16.65 8.21 -16.75
N TYR A 126 -17.29 7.08 -17.07
CA TYR A 126 -17.15 6.43 -18.38
C TYR A 126 -17.71 7.29 -19.53
N ILE A 127 -18.84 7.94 -19.31
CA ILE A 127 -19.46 8.84 -20.29
C ILE A 127 -18.57 10.07 -20.50
N LEU A 128 -18.16 10.73 -19.41
CA LEU A 128 -17.31 11.92 -19.46
C LEU A 128 -16.00 11.64 -20.19
N GLN A 129 -15.32 10.52 -19.88
CA GLN A 129 -14.08 10.19 -20.56
C GLN A 129 -14.28 9.97 -22.05
N LYS A 130 -15.39 9.33 -22.46
CA LYS A 130 -15.64 8.97 -23.86
C LYS A 130 -15.85 10.22 -24.71
N TYR A 131 -16.54 11.22 -24.17
CA TYR A 131 -16.74 12.50 -24.85
C TYR A 131 -15.50 13.39 -24.83
N LEU A 132 -14.71 13.38 -23.75
CA LEU A 132 -13.55 14.25 -23.59
C LEU A 132 -12.23 13.64 -24.11
N ILE A 133 -12.21 12.41 -24.61
CA ILE A 133 -10.97 11.69 -24.95
C ILE A 133 -10.09 12.42 -25.99
N ASN A 134 -10.71 13.23 -26.85
CA ASN A 134 -10.01 14.00 -27.88
C ASN A 134 -9.66 15.43 -27.44
N PHE A 135 -10.05 15.82 -26.22
CA PHE A 135 -9.87 17.17 -25.70
C PHE A 135 -8.41 17.40 -25.26
N LYS A 136 -7.84 18.54 -25.64
CA LYS A 136 -6.44 18.91 -25.34
C LYS A 136 -6.14 18.91 -23.83
N TYR A 137 -7.08 19.39 -23.02
CA TYR A 137 -6.94 19.48 -21.56
C TYR A 137 -7.63 18.32 -20.83
N PHE A 138 -7.77 17.15 -21.48
CA PHE A 138 -8.40 15.96 -20.91
C PHE A 138 -7.85 15.60 -19.53
N VAL A 139 -6.51 15.50 -19.41
CA VAL A 139 -5.85 15.10 -18.16
C VAL A 139 -6.19 16.05 -17.01
N LEU A 140 -6.15 17.37 -17.26
CA LEU A 140 -6.51 18.38 -16.27
C LEU A 140 -7.99 18.30 -15.89
N SER A 141 -8.87 18.11 -16.87
CA SER A 141 -10.31 18.01 -16.67
C SER A 141 -10.67 16.77 -15.84
N LEU A 142 -10.05 15.62 -16.14
CA LEU A 142 -10.21 14.38 -15.39
C LEU A 142 -9.78 14.56 -13.93
N TRP A 143 -8.58 15.10 -13.69
CA TRP A 143 -8.09 15.32 -12.33
C TRP A 143 -8.94 16.33 -11.55
N THR A 144 -9.44 17.37 -12.22
CA THR A 144 -10.38 18.32 -11.60
C THR A 144 -11.65 17.61 -11.16
N PHE A 145 -12.23 16.77 -12.03
CA PHE A 145 -13.42 15.99 -11.71
C PHE A 145 -13.19 14.99 -10.57
N VAL A 146 -12.03 14.32 -10.56
CA VAL A 146 -11.59 13.42 -9.47
C VAL A 146 -11.53 14.16 -8.13
N MET A 147 -10.90 15.34 -8.09
CA MET A 147 -10.76 16.11 -6.85
C MET A 147 -12.11 16.66 -6.35
N VAL A 148 -12.95 17.15 -7.25
CA VAL A 148 -14.32 17.59 -6.91
C VAL A 148 -15.14 16.41 -6.40
N PHE A 149 -15.05 15.25 -7.04
CA PHE A 149 -15.75 14.05 -6.61
C PHE A 149 -15.30 13.62 -5.21
N LEU A 150 -13.99 13.50 -4.97
CA LEU A 150 -13.46 13.14 -3.65
C LEU A 150 -13.89 14.13 -2.57
N TYR A 151 -13.88 15.43 -2.87
CA TYR A 151 -14.37 16.48 -1.96
C TYR A 151 -15.86 16.31 -1.62
N LEU A 152 -16.71 16.11 -2.62
CA LEU A 152 -18.15 15.93 -2.43
C LEU A 152 -18.47 14.63 -1.69
N ASN A 153 -17.79 13.55 -2.07
CA ASN A 153 -17.94 12.23 -1.47
C ASN A 153 -17.61 12.27 0.02
N GLU A 154 -16.54 12.97 0.41
CA GLU A 154 -16.24 13.18 1.82
C GLU A 154 -17.26 14.11 2.50
N ARG A 155 -17.55 15.28 1.90
CA ARG A 155 -18.38 16.30 2.55
C ARG A 155 -19.81 15.82 2.83
N LEU A 156 -20.29 14.90 2.02
CA LEU A 156 -21.61 14.30 2.13
C LEU A 156 -21.60 12.95 2.88
N ASN A 157 -20.43 12.44 3.29
CA ASN A 157 -20.25 11.07 3.80
C ASN A 157 -20.81 10.01 2.83
N GLY A 158 -20.55 10.20 1.54
CA GLY A 158 -21.16 9.47 0.44
C GLY A 158 -22.51 10.04 0.03
N PHE A 159 -23.18 9.32 -0.86
CA PHE A 159 -24.54 9.59 -1.29
C PHE A 159 -25.44 8.56 -0.63
N ASN A 160 -26.57 9.03 -0.09
CA ASN A 160 -27.56 8.21 0.60
C ASN A 160 -28.88 8.25 -0.16
N PHE A 161 -29.67 7.19 -0.05
CA PHE A 161 -30.96 7.10 -0.74
C PHE A 161 -31.97 8.14 -0.24
N LYS A 162 -31.89 8.53 1.03
CA LYS A 162 -32.63 9.66 1.61
C LYS A 162 -32.46 10.97 0.84
N MET A 163 -31.29 11.20 0.24
CA MET A 163 -31.03 12.42 -0.56
C MET A 163 -31.82 12.44 -1.88
N ILE A 164 -32.15 11.27 -2.41
CA ILE A 164 -32.96 11.13 -3.62
C ILE A 164 -34.44 11.30 -3.28
N SER A 165 -34.90 10.58 -2.25
CA SER A 165 -36.28 10.66 -1.76
C SER A 165 -36.37 10.16 -0.32
N PRO A 166 -37.13 10.83 0.57
CA PRO A 166 -37.36 10.35 1.93
C PRO A 166 -37.93 8.92 2.00
N HIS A 167 -38.68 8.49 0.99
CA HIS A 167 -39.25 7.13 0.94
C HIS A 167 -38.21 6.01 0.74
N LEU A 168 -36.99 6.34 0.27
CA LEU A 168 -35.93 5.37 0.06
C LEU A 168 -34.98 5.24 1.26
N GLU A 169 -35.21 5.98 2.36
CA GLU A 169 -34.41 5.90 3.60
C GLU A 169 -34.38 4.49 4.20
N ILE A 170 -35.40 3.67 3.92
CA ILE A 170 -35.44 2.26 4.31
C ILE A 170 -34.22 1.48 3.77
N LEU A 171 -33.72 1.82 2.57
CA LEU A 171 -32.55 1.17 1.99
C LEU A 171 -31.26 1.54 2.72
N ASP A 172 -31.17 2.77 3.21
CA ASP A 172 -30.04 3.23 4.03
C ASP A 172 -30.05 2.50 5.40
N GLN A 173 -31.22 2.33 6.01
CA GLN A 173 -31.39 1.61 7.28
C GLN A 173 -30.99 0.13 7.17
N ILE A 174 -31.39 -0.56 6.10
CA ILE A 174 -30.97 -1.96 5.86
C ILE A 174 -29.45 -2.08 5.79
N GLN A 175 -28.78 -1.10 5.17
CA GLN A 175 -27.32 -1.10 5.07
C GLN A 175 -26.65 -0.91 6.43
N GLU A 176 -27.19 -0.02 7.27
CA GLU A 176 -26.70 0.23 8.64
C GLU A 176 -26.91 -0.98 9.55
N GLU A 177 -28.09 -1.61 9.51
CA GLU A 177 -28.41 -2.81 10.29
C GLU A 177 -27.49 -3.99 9.96
N GLN A 178 -27.12 -4.15 8.68
CA GLN A 178 -26.22 -5.22 8.23
C GLN A 178 -24.74 -4.93 8.52
N GLN A 179 -24.40 -3.80 9.16
CA GLN A 179 -23.03 -3.37 9.47
C GLN A 179 -22.08 -3.42 8.25
N GLN A 180 -22.61 -3.16 7.06
CA GLN A 180 -21.84 -3.28 5.84
C GLN A 180 -20.93 -2.09 5.59
N ILE A 181 -19.93 -2.29 4.73
CA ILE A 181 -18.98 -1.24 4.41
C ILE A 181 -19.70 -0.18 3.57
N GLN A 182 -19.56 1.09 3.99
CA GLN A 182 -20.09 2.21 3.21
C GLN A 182 -19.40 2.27 1.84
N TRP A 183 -20.21 2.37 0.79
CA TRP A 183 -19.75 2.28 -0.60
C TRP A 183 -18.65 3.30 -0.93
N HIS A 184 -18.77 4.51 -0.38
CA HIS A 184 -17.86 5.61 -0.63
C HIS A 184 -16.43 5.35 -0.12
N ARG A 185 -16.26 4.51 0.91
CA ARG A 185 -14.94 4.14 1.43
C ARG A 185 -14.23 3.14 0.53
N LEU A 186 -14.98 2.19 -0.03
CA LEU A 186 -14.47 1.23 -1.02
C LEU A 186 -14.20 1.88 -2.38
N PHE A 187 -14.93 2.96 -2.67
CA PHE A 187 -14.84 3.66 -3.94
C PHE A 187 -13.45 4.25 -4.19
N ASN A 188 -12.68 4.61 -3.16
CA ASN A 188 -11.35 5.21 -3.34
C ASN A 188 -10.40 4.29 -4.13
N LEU A 189 -10.45 2.96 -3.93
CA LEU A 189 -9.66 2.02 -4.73
C LEU A 189 -10.23 1.83 -6.14
N VAL A 190 -11.55 1.87 -6.29
CA VAL A 190 -12.23 1.84 -7.59
C VAL A 190 -11.84 3.06 -8.43
N LEU A 191 -11.78 4.25 -7.81
CA LEU A 191 -11.39 5.51 -8.45
C LEU A 191 -9.99 5.43 -9.09
N LEU A 192 -9.04 4.74 -8.46
CA LEU A 192 -7.71 4.51 -9.06
C LEU A 192 -7.82 3.73 -10.38
N ARG A 193 -8.74 2.77 -10.47
CA ARG A 193 -8.99 2.01 -11.71
C ARG A 193 -9.68 2.87 -12.75
N ILE A 194 -10.64 3.69 -12.36
CA ILE A 194 -11.29 4.65 -13.28
C ILE A 194 -10.23 5.53 -13.94
N ILE A 195 -9.38 6.18 -13.14
CA ILE A 195 -8.31 7.06 -13.63
C ILE A 195 -7.33 6.28 -14.51
N SER A 196 -6.96 5.05 -14.12
CA SER A 196 -6.08 4.19 -14.93
C SER A 196 -6.65 3.94 -16.32
N PHE A 197 -7.92 3.52 -16.38
CA PHE A 197 -8.60 3.26 -17.64
C PHE A 197 -8.71 4.52 -18.49
N SER A 198 -9.12 5.65 -17.89
CA SER A 198 -9.28 6.92 -18.59
C SER A 198 -7.99 7.44 -19.21
N LEU A 199 -6.89 7.40 -18.44
CA LEU A 199 -5.59 7.87 -18.94
C LEU A 199 -4.97 6.88 -19.93
N ASP A 200 -5.09 5.57 -19.71
CA ASP A 200 -4.61 4.57 -20.66
C ASP A 200 -5.36 4.65 -21.99
N HIS A 201 -6.69 4.86 -21.98
CA HIS A 201 -7.48 5.08 -23.19
C HIS A 201 -7.07 6.37 -23.90
N TYR A 202 -6.87 7.45 -23.15
CA TYR A 202 -6.44 8.73 -23.72
C TYR A 202 -5.08 8.59 -24.40
N TRP A 203 -4.11 7.98 -23.74
CA TRP A 203 -2.78 7.78 -24.31
C TRP A 203 -2.79 6.86 -25.53
N ALA A 204 -3.58 5.78 -25.52
CA ALA A 204 -3.74 4.91 -26.69
C ALA A 204 -4.32 5.68 -27.89
N ALA A 205 -5.34 6.52 -27.67
CA ALA A 205 -5.93 7.36 -28.72
C ALA A 205 -4.92 8.40 -29.26
N GLN A 206 -4.08 8.98 -28.40
CA GLN A 206 -3.04 9.92 -28.83
C GLN A 206 -1.88 9.23 -29.57
N GLU A 207 -1.49 8.02 -29.15
CA GLU A 207 -0.49 7.21 -29.84
C GLU A 207 -0.91 6.90 -31.26
N ILE A 208 -2.18 6.55 -31.49
CA ILE A 208 -2.69 6.24 -32.83
C ILE A 208 -2.74 7.48 -33.72
N LYS A 209 -3.08 8.65 -33.17
CA LYS A 209 -2.97 9.92 -33.90
C LYS A 209 -1.53 10.25 -34.29
N LYS A 210 -0.55 9.96 -33.42
CA LYS A 210 0.88 10.21 -33.68
C LYS A 210 1.52 9.17 -34.61
N ASN A 211 1.11 7.91 -34.50
CA ASN A 211 1.74 6.77 -35.15
C ASN A 211 1.04 6.33 -36.45
N GLN A 212 0.30 7.22 -37.13
CA GLN A 212 -0.25 6.95 -38.48
C GLN A 212 0.79 6.45 -39.51
N PHE A 213 2.10 6.45 -39.18
CA PHE A 213 3.21 6.00 -40.04
C PHE A 213 4.14 4.91 -39.45
N LYS A 214 3.83 4.25 -38.32
CA LYS A 214 4.68 3.16 -37.80
C LYS A 214 3.87 1.97 -37.29
N ALA A 215 4.14 0.80 -37.86
CA ALA A 215 3.59 -0.48 -37.40
C ALA A 215 4.02 -0.76 -35.95
N ILE A 216 3.06 -1.12 -35.10
CA ILE A 216 3.31 -1.56 -33.72
C ILE A 216 4.01 -2.92 -33.80
N PRO A 217 5.21 -3.09 -33.20
CA PRO A 217 5.93 -4.37 -33.28
C PRO A 217 5.13 -5.49 -32.61
N PRO A 218 5.29 -6.74 -33.09
CA PRO A 218 4.49 -7.88 -32.65
C PRO A 218 4.67 -8.17 -31.16
N LYS A 219 3.57 -8.65 -30.56
CA LYS A 219 3.48 -9.09 -29.15
C LYS A 219 4.44 -10.26 -28.93
N THR A 220 5.56 -10.03 -28.24
CA THR A 220 6.51 -11.10 -27.91
C THR A 220 6.13 -11.81 -26.61
N SER A 221 6.22 -13.13 -26.60
CA SER A 221 6.01 -13.95 -25.42
C SER A 221 7.17 -13.77 -24.43
N GLY A 222 6.87 -13.58 -23.15
CA GLY A 222 7.88 -13.38 -22.09
C GLY A 222 8.04 -11.95 -21.57
N GLN A 223 7.10 -11.05 -21.87
CA GLN A 223 7.06 -9.70 -21.32
C GLN A 223 6.97 -9.69 -19.79
N GLU A 224 7.79 -8.86 -19.14
CA GLU A 224 7.65 -8.61 -17.71
C GLU A 224 6.41 -7.73 -17.46
N TYR A 225 5.83 -7.79 -16.25
CA TYR A 225 4.70 -6.93 -15.85
C TYR A 225 4.89 -5.44 -16.23
N ARG A 226 6.12 -4.94 -16.15
CA ARG A 226 6.45 -3.54 -16.47
C ARG A 226 6.20 -3.18 -17.93
N ASP A 227 6.36 -4.13 -18.84
CA ASP A 227 6.12 -3.94 -20.26
C ASP A 227 4.63 -3.92 -20.55
N LEU A 228 3.88 -4.82 -19.90
CA LEU A 228 2.43 -4.91 -20.00
C LEU A 228 1.73 -3.61 -19.57
N VAL A 229 2.26 -2.93 -18.54
CA VAL A 229 1.74 -1.63 -18.09
C VAL A 229 1.88 -0.55 -19.17
N LYS A 230 2.99 -0.54 -19.90
CA LYS A 230 3.28 0.50 -20.89
C LYS A 230 2.59 0.25 -22.23
N GLN A 231 2.31 -1.01 -22.56
CA GLN A 231 1.75 -1.38 -23.84
C GLN A 231 0.26 -1.06 -23.92
N SER A 232 -0.08 -0.04 -24.73
CA SER A 232 -1.47 0.27 -25.10
C SER A 232 -2.18 -0.93 -25.72
N GLN A 233 -3.46 -1.06 -25.40
CA GLN A 233 -4.33 -2.08 -25.96
C GLN A 233 -4.97 -1.58 -27.26
N ASP A 234 -5.70 -2.45 -27.97
CA ASP A 234 -6.47 -2.02 -29.13
C ASP A 234 -7.58 -1.04 -28.69
N ILE A 235 -7.83 0.02 -29.46
CA ILE A 235 -8.86 1.03 -29.11
C ILE A 235 -10.22 0.37 -28.86
N SER A 236 -10.58 -0.64 -29.66
CA SER A 236 -11.86 -1.33 -29.57
C SER A 236 -12.10 -2.01 -28.22
N GLU A 237 -11.04 -2.26 -27.44
CA GLU A 237 -11.10 -2.90 -26.14
C GLU A 237 -11.25 -1.91 -24.99
N TYR A 238 -11.03 -0.61 -25.21
CA TYR A 238 -11.38 0.46 -24.28
C TYR A 238 -12.88 0.76 -24.36
N ASN A 239 -13.69 -0.30 -24.24
CA ASN A 239 -15.14 -0.24 -24.26
C ASN A 239 -15.72 -0.45 -22.86
N PHE A 240 -17.05 -0.33 -22.74
CA PHE A 240 -17.73 -0.38 -21.46
C PHE A 240 -17.62 -1.76 -20.79
N LEU A 241 -17.61 -2.84 -21.58
CA LEU A 241 -17.45 -4.20 -21.07
C LEU A 241 -16.05 -4.39 -20.45
N GLY A 242 -14.99 -3.95 -21.15
CA GLY A 242 -13.63 -3.97 -20.63
C GLY A 242 -13.45 -3.11 -19.38
N TYR A 243 -14.08 -1.94 -19.35
CA TYR A 243 -14.08 -1.03 -18.20
C TYR A 243 -14.70 -1.67 -16.95
N LEU A 244 -15.91 -2.22 -17.06
CA LEU A 244 -16.59 -2.86 -15.93
C LEU A 244 -15.83 -4.12 -15.46
N ALA A 245 -15.38 -4.97 -16.39
CA ALA A 245 -14.64 -6.18 -16.03
C ALA A 245 -13.32 -5.87 -15.31
N TYR A 246 -12.66 -4.77 -15.69
CA TYR A 246 -11.47 -4.29 -15.01
C TYR A 246 -11.77 -3.75 -13.62
N ILE A 247 -12.84 -2.98 -13.43
CA ILE A 247 -13.22 -2.45 -12.12
C ILE A 247 -13.65 -3.58 -11.18
N TYR A 248 -14.51 -4.48 -11.65
CA TYR A 248 -15.13 -5.52 -10.85
C TYR A 248 -14.30 -6.81 -10.73
N TYR A 249 -13.02 -6.78 -11.10
CA TYR A 249 -12.15 -7.93 -10.88
C TYR A 249 -11.97 -8.22 -9.37
N THR A 250 -12.70 -9.22 -8.90
CA THR A 250 -12.92 -9.59 -7.49
C THR A 250 -11.64 -9.84 -6.69
N PRO A 251 -10.62 -10.54 -7.20
CA PRO A 251 -9.38 -10.79 -6.45
C PRO A 251 -8.71 -9.54 -5.90
N LEU A 252 -8.90 -8.41 -6.57
CA LEU A 252 -8.24 -7.16 -6.23
C LEU A 252 -9.22 -6.04 -5.85
N PHE A 253 -10.52 -6.31 -5.74
CA PHE A 253 -11.57 -5.30 -5.64
C PHE A 253 -11.50 -4.46 -4.35
N ILE A 254 -11.49 -5.09 -3.17
CA ILE A 254 -11.53 -4.39 -1.87
C ILE A 254 -10.14 -4.03 -1.37
N THR A 255 -9.17 -4.93 -1.47
CA THR A 255 -7.86 -4.77 -0.80
C THR A 255 -6.69 -5.32 -1.63
N GLY A 256 -6.76 -5.24 -2.95
CA GLY A 256 -5.70 -5.77 -3.82
C GLY A 256 -4.61 -4.76 -4.17
N PRO A 257 -3.43 -5.23 -4.60
CA PRO A 257 -2.51 -4.40 -5.38
C PRO A 257 -3.21 -3.71 -6.55
N THR A 258 -2.84 -2.44 -6.79
CA THR A 258 -3.34 -1.66 -7.91
C THR A 258 -2.73 -2.15 -9.21
N ILE A 259 -3.55 -2.65 -10.13
CA ILE A 259 -3.16 -3.06 -11.48
C ILE A 259 -3.70 -2.05 -12.49
N THR A 260 -2.92 -1.73 -13.54
CA THR A 260 -3.35 -0.85 -14.65
C THR A 260 -4.26 -1.59 -15.63
N PHE A 261 -5.13 -0.88 -16.36
CA PHE A 261 -6.02 -1.50 -17.34
C PHE A 261 -5.24 -2.27 -18.43
N ASN A 262 -4.18 -1.67 -18.96
CA ASN A 262 -3.35 -2.29 -20.00
C ASN A 262 -2.81 -3.66 -19.57
N ALA A 263 -2.17 -3.71 -18.40
CA ALA A 263 -1.63 -4.96 -17.85
C ALA A 263 -2.72 -5.98 -17.51
N PHE A 264 -3.88 -5.55 -16.98
CA PHE A 264 -4.98 -6.44 -16.68
C PHE A 264 -5.53 -7.10 -17.96
N ASN A 265 -5.89 -6.27 -18.94
CA ASN A 265 -6.54 -6.72 -20.16
C ASN A 265 -5.59 -7.54 -21.05
N ALA A 266 -4.29 -7.21 -21.07
CA ALA A 266 -3.29 -8.02 -21.77
C ALA A 266 -3.16 -9.44 -21.20
N GLN A 267 -3.24 -9.58 -19.87
CA GLN A 267 -3.17 -10.87 -19.19
C GLN A 267 -4.47 -11.67 -19.34
N LEU A 268 -5.64 -11.01 -19.31
CA LEU A 268 -6.94 -11.66 -19.45
C LEU A 268 -7.13 -12.35 -20.82
N LYS A 269 -6.48 -11.83 -21.87
CA LYS A 269 -6.47 -12.44 -23.22
C LYS A 269 -5.66 -13.72 -23.30
N GLN A 270 -4.67 -13.90 -22.43
CA GLN A 270 -3.78 -15.04 -22.52
C GLN A 270 -4.46 -16.26 -21.92
N ARG A 271 -4.83 -17.22 -22.77
CA ARG A 271 -5.56 -18.45 -22.42
C ARG A 271 -4.91 -19.27 -21.32
N GLN A 272 -3.58 -19.25 -21.28
CA GLN A 272 -2.79 -19.99 -20.30
C GLN A 272 -1.47 -19.27 -20.07
N GLN A 273 -1.46 -18.30 -19.16
CA GLN A 273 -0.32 -18.27 -18.26
C GLN A 273 -0.63 -19.25 -17.14
N ALA A 274 -0.32 -20.53 -17.34
CA ALA A 274 0.19 -21.26 -16.19
C ALA A 274 1.32 -20.37 -15.69
N ASN A 275 1.21 -19.83 -14.47
CA ASN A 275 2.33 -19.11 -13.87
C ASN A 275 3.55 -19.96 -14.17
N LYS A 276 4.53 -19.39 -14.90
CA LYS A 276 5.69 -20.16 -15.39
C LYS A 276 6.35 -20.94 -14.25
N ASN A 277 6.10 -20.51 -13.00
CA ASN A 277 6.43 -21.19 -11.76
C ASN A 277 5.21 -21.44 -10.85
N VAL A 278 4.33 -22.41 -11.15
CA VAL A 278 3.26 -22.87 -10.22
C VAL A 278 3.81 -23.17 -8.82
N LYS A 279 5.02 -23.74 -8.75
CA LYS A 279 5.74 -23.97 -7.47
C LYS A 279 5.93 -22.67 -6.67
N GLU A 280 6.33 -21.58 -7.32
CA GLU A 280 6.51 -20.27 -6.65
C GLU A 280 5.19 -19.72 -6.12
N VAL A 281 4.09 -19.92 -6.87
CA VAL A 281 2.75 -19.52 -6.42
C VAL A 281 2.34 -20.33 -5.20
N ILE A 282 2.55 -21.65 -5.21
CA ILE A 282 2.25 -22.51 -4.05
C ILE A 282 3.09 -22.08 -2.84
N TYR A 283 4.40 -21.87 -3.00
CA TYR A 283 5.25 -21.38 -1.92
C TYR A 283 4.81 -20.01 -1.41
N TYR A 284 4.37 -19.12 -2.30
CA TYR A 284 3.86 -17.81 -1.93
C TYR A 284 2.56 -17.94 -1.13
N VAL A 285 1.60 -18.74 -1.58
CA VAL A 285 0.33 -19.01 -0.89
C VAL A 285 0.60 -19.59 0.49
N LEU A 286 1.40 -20.66 0.58
CA LEU A 286 1.75 -21.30 1.86
C LEU A 286 2.45 -20.32 2.81
N ARG A 287 3.38 -19.50 2.31
CA ARG A 287 4.04 -18.47 3.12
C ARG A 287 3.04 -17.46 3.68
N VAL A 288 2.03 -17.06 2.91
CA VAL A 288 1.03 -16.10 3.35
C VAL A 288 0.11 -16.70 4.41
N TYR A 289 -0.49 -17.85 4.13
CA TYR A 289 -1.49 -18.42 5.01
C TYR A 289 -0.92 -19.15 6.24
N VAL A 290 0.26 -19.77 6.12
CA VAL A 290 0.87 -20.50 7.24
C VAL A 290 1.78 -19.57 8.03
N LEU A 291 2.83 -19.04 7.39
CA LEU A 291 3.86 -18.31 8.12
C LEU A 291 3.41 -16.90 8.51
N ASN A 292 2.94 -16.08 7.56
CA ASN A 292 2.66 -14.66 7.83
C ASN A 292 1.46 -14.47 8.77
N LEU A 293 0.37 -15.21 8.58
CA LEU A 293 -0.79 -15.15 9.49
C LEU A 293 -0.43 -15.62 10.90
N LEU A 294 0.26 -16.75 11.05
CA LEU A 294 0.68 -17.27 12.35
C LEU A 294 1.57 -16.27 13.10
N THR A 295 2.58 -15.75 12.41
CA THR A 295 3.53 -14.78 13.00
C THR A 295 2.86 -13.46 13.36
N PHE A 296 1.86 -13.04 12.61
CA PHE A 296 1.07 -11.85 12.97
C PHE A 296 0.14 -12.09 14.16
N GLU A 297 -0.52 -13.25 14.25
CA GLU A 297 -1.31 -13.59 15.43
C GLU A 297 -0.43 -13.63 16.70
N ILE A 298 0.75 -14.26 16.62
CA ILE A 298 1.73 -14.25 17.73
C ILE A 298 2.12 -12.82 18.09
N PHE A 299 2.37 -11.96 17.10
CA PHE A 299 2.71 -10.57 17.35
C PHE A 299 1.61 -9.80 18.11
N LEU A 300 0.33 -10.06 17.80
CA LEU A 300 -0.81 -9.46 18.51
C LEU A 300 -0.96 -9.98 19.95
N HIS A 301 -0.52 -11.20 20.24
CA HIS A 301 -0.47 -11.74 21.61
C HIS A 301 0.68 -11.20 22.46
N VAL A 302 1.72 -10.65 21.83
CA VAL A 302 2.96 -10.25 22.49
C VAL A 302 3.00 -8.75 22.76
N CYS A 303 2.58 -7.92 21.81
CA CYS A 303 2.89 -6.49 21.79
C CYS A 303 1.72 -5.53 22.05
N TYR A 304 0.46 -5.92 21.87
CA TYR A 304 -0.71 -5.02 22.00
C TYR A 304 -0.56 -3.62 21.31
N PRO A 305 -0.06 -3.59 20.06
CA PRO A 305 0.40 -2.36 19.40
C PRO A 305 -0.68 -1.31 19.15
N ASN A 306 -1.92 -1.74 18.88
CA ASN A 306 -3.01 -0.85 18.56
C ASN A 306 -3.75 -0.45 19.85
N ALA A 307 -3.92 -1.38 20.78
CA ALA A 307 -4.60 -1.14 22.05
C ALA A 307 -3.85 -0.10 22.89
N ILE A 308 -2.54 -0.28 23.08
CA ILE A 308 -1.70 0.66 23.82
C ILE A 308 -1.63 2.02 23.12
N SER A 309 -1.70 2.05 21.79
CA SER A 309 -1.67 3.31 21.05
C SER A 309 -2.89 4.19 21.30
N ASN A 310 -4.02 3.64 21.75
CA ASN A 310 -5.23 4.40 22.05
C ASN A 310 -5.07 5.23 23.33
N ILE A 311 -4.81 6.53 23.20
CA ILE A 311 -4.59 7.44 24.34
C ILE A 311 -5.85 7.53 25.22
N GLN A 312 -7.03 7.57 24.60
CA GLN A 312 -8.29 7.82 25.31
C GLN A 312 -8.62 6.69 26.28
N GLU A 313 -8.40 5.45 25.85
CA GLU A 313 -8.68 4.26 26.66
C GLU A 313 -7.52 3.90 27.60
N ASN A 314 -6.27 4.19 27.22
CA ASN A 314 -5.08 3.73 27.94
C ASN A 314 -4.18 4.87 28.46
N ASN A 315 -4.78 6.02 28.84
CA ASN A 315 -4.05 7.20 29.32
C ASN A 315 -3.12 6.92 30.51
N HIS A 316 -3.48 5.99 31.41
CA HIS A 316 -2.63 5.57 32.53
C HIS A 316 -1.28 5.01 32.07
N ILE A 317 -1.28 4.24 30.98
CA ILE A 317 -0.06 3.71 30.36
C ILE A 317 0.77 4.87 29.83
N TRP A 318 0.16 5.76 29.05
CA TRP A 318 0.80 6.93 28.44
C TRP A 318 1.45 7.88 29.45
N GLN A 319 0.81 8.09 30.60
CA GLN A 319 1.39 8.87 31.69
C GLN A 319 2.66 8.23 32.27
N SER A 320 2.76 6.90 32.26
CA SER A 320 3.93 6.18 32.77
C SER A 320 5.07 6.00 31.76
N LEU A 321 4.83 6.20 30.45
CA LEU A 321 5.84 5.99 29.42
C LEU A 321 7.01 6.95 29.57
N SER A 322 8.25 6.44 29.55
CA SER A 322 9.41 7.28 29.25
C SER A 322 9.42 7.67 27.77
N PHE A 323 10.26 8.64 27.39
CA PHE A 323 10.43 9.00 25.98
C PHE A 323 10.93 7.82 25.13
N TYR A 324 11.81 6.98 25.70
CA TYR A 324 12.26 5.74 25.04
C TYR A 324 11.10 4.76 24.82
N ASP A 325 10.23 4.58 25.82
CA ASP A 325 9.09 3.67 25.71
C ASP A 325 8.09 4.15 24.66
N PHE A 326 7.83 5.46 24.62
CA PHE A 326 7.00 6.09 23.60
C PHE A 326 7.56 5.84 22.19
N HIS A 327 8.88 5.96 22.03
CA HIS A 327 9.51 5.66 20.75
C HIS A 327 9.29 4.21 20.33
N VAL A 328 9.62 3.25 21.22
CA VAL A 328 9.46 1.82 20.94
C VAL A 328 8.00 1.51 20.56
N MET A 329 7.03 2.10 21.27
CA MET A 329 5.62 2.00 20.94
C MET A 329 5.31 2.51 19.53
N SER A 330 5.78 3.71 19.16
CA SER A 330 5.54 4.28 17.82
C SER A 330 6.09 3.40 16.70
N PHE A 331 7.26 2.80 16.94
CA PHE A 331 7.92 1.91 16.00
C PHE A 331 7.19 0.56 15.88
N VAL A 332 6.75 0.00 17.00
CA VAL A 332 5.97 -1.25 17.04
C VAL A 332 4.59 -1.05 16.38
N ASN A 333 3.98 0.13 16.52
CA ASN A 333 2.77 0.48 15.81
C ASN A 333 3.00 0.57 14.28
N LEU A 334 4.12 1.15 13.82
CA LEU A 334 4.47 1.13 12.40
C LEU A 334 4.66 -0.31 11.88
N ILE A 335 5.28 -1.20 12.67
CA ILE A 335 5.37 -2.64 12.35
C ILE A 335 3.98 -3.25 12.24
N PHE A 336 3.08 -2.98 13.18
CA PHE A 336 1.71 -3.47 13.14
C PHE A 336 1.01 -3.08 11.84
N ILE A 337 1.06 -1.80 11.46
CA ILE A 337 0.47 -1.29 10.22
C ILE A 337 1.10 -2.00 9.00
N TRP A 338 2.43 -2.14 8.99
CA TRP A 338 3.14 -2.84 7.92
C TRP A 338 2.66 -4.30 7.78
N TYR A 339 2.56 -5.02 8.89
CA TYR A 339 2.22 -6.44 8.92
C TYR A 339 0.76 -6.67 8.53
N LYS A 340 -0.16 -5.85 9.07
CA LYS A 340 -1.60 -5.87 8.74
C LYS A 340 -1.80 -5.74 7.23
N PHE A 341 -1.27 -4.68 6.62
CA PHE A 341 -1.43 -4.46 5.18
C PHE A 341 -0.63 -5.45 4.34
N MET A 342 0.54 -5.91 4.81
CA MET A 342 1.28 -6.97 4.13
C MET A 342 0.42 -8.22 3.98
N ILE A 343 -0.27 -8.67 5.02
CA ILE A 343 -1.11 -9.88 4.95
C ILE A 343 -2.31 -9.66 4.03
N ILE A 344 -3.08 -8.61 4.27
CA ILE A 344 -4.30 -8.32 3.50
C ILE A 344 -3.99 -8.26 2.00
N TRP A 345 -2.97 -7.49 1.61
CA TRP A 345 -2.60 -7.33 0.20
C TRP A 345 -1.99 -8.58 -0.40
N ARG A 346 -1.23 -9.35 0.39
CA ARG A 346 -0.66 -10.61 -0.09
C ARG A 346 -1.70 -11.70 -0.31
N ILE A 347 -2.76 -11.74 0.51
CA ILE A 347 -3.90 -12.63 0.30
C ILE A 347 -4.57 -12.30 -1.04
N SER A 348 -4.97 -11.05 -1.26
CA SER A 348 -5.57 -10.61 -2.54
C SER A 348 -4.65 -10.90 -3.74
N ARG A 349 -3.34 -10.64 -3.59
CA ARG A 349 -2.35 -10.99 -4.61
C ARG A 349 -2.25 -12.50 -4.85
N ALA A 350 -2.32 -13.33 -3.80
CA ALA A 350 -2.26 -14.78 -3.95
C ALA A 350 -3.40 -15.29 -4.84
N TRP A 351 -4.62 -14.79 -4.63
CA TRP A 351 -5.77 -15.13 -5.46
C TRP A 351 -5.62 -14.65 -6.91
N ALA A 352 -5.15 -13.43 -7.14
CA ALA A 352 -4.85 -12.94 -8.49
C ALA A 352 -3.78 -13.80 -9.19
N LEU A 353 -2.73 -14.20 -8.47
CA LEU A 353 -1.71 -15.08 -9.00
C LEU A 353 -2.28 -16.46 -9.36
N ILE A 354 -3.11 -17.08 -8.51
CA ILE A 354 -3.72 -18.37 -8.84
C ILE A 354 -4.60 -18.26 -10.11
N ASP A 355 -5.26 -17.12 -10.30
CA ASP A 355 -6.00 -16.82 -11.54
C ASP A 355 -5.09 -16.59 -12.77
N GLY A 356 -3.78 -16.51 -12.59
CA GLY A 356 -2.82 -16.22 -13.67
C GLY A 356 -2.70 -14.73 -14.00
N ILE A 357 -3.11 -13.84 -13.08
CA ILE A 357 -2.92 -12.40 -13.19
C ILE A 357 -1.76 -11.97 -12.28
N GLU A 358 -0.64 -11.62 -12.89
CA GLU A 358 0.51 -11.03 -12.21
C GLU A 358 0.20 -9.60 -11.76
N VAL A 359 0.46 -9.34 -10.48
CA VAL A 359 0.43 -8.01 -9.88
C VAL A 359 1.66 -7.75 -8.99
N PRO A 360 2.05 -6.49 -8.80
CA PRO A 360 3.20 -6.15 -7.95
C PRO A 360 2.97 -6.55 -6.48
N GLU A 361 4.04 -7.01 -5.82
CA GLU A 361 4.07 -7.13 -4.36
C GLU A 361 4.10 -5.76 -3.71
N ASN A 362 3.16 -5.48 -2.80
CA ASN A 362 2.99 -4.18 -2.17
C ASN A 362 3.99 -3.94 -1.03
N MET A 363 4.32 -4.99 -0.25
CA MET A 363 5.27 -4.90 0.87
C MET A 363 6.51 -5.71 0.53
N SER A 364 7.40 -5.07 -0.23
CA SER A 364 8.61 -5.72 -0.78
C SER A 364 9.81 -5.69 0.17
N ARG A 365 9.77 -4.83 1.19
CA ARG A 365 10.82 -4.69 2.21
C ARG A 365 10.19 -4.53 3.58
N CYS A 366 10.84 -5.07 4.60
CA CYS A 366 10.51 -4.75 6.00
C CYS A 366 11.04 -3.36 6.36
N ILE A 367 10.52 -2.78 7.44
CA ILE A 367 10.82 -1.41 7.87
C ILE A 367 12.33 -1.20 8.09
N TYR A 368 12.99 -2.12 8.79
CA TYR A 368 14.44 -2.08 9.03
C TYR A 368 15.31 -2.14 7.77
N ASN A 369 14.75 -2.63 6.66
CA ASN A 369 15.45 -2.75 5.39
C ASN A 369 15.29 -1.47 4.54
N ASN A 370 14.64 -0.43 5.05
CA ASN A 370 14.49 0.86 4.39
C ASN A 370 15.41 1.91 5.04
N TYR A 371 16.40 2.35 4.27
CA TYR A 371 17.49 3.24 4.73
C TYR A 371 17.46 4.63 4.08
N ASN A 372 16.42 4.92 3.30
CA ASN A 372 16.10 6.26 2.80
C ASN A 372 14.59 6.41 2.60
N PHE A 373 14.07 7.64 2.69
CA PHE A 373 12.66 7.96 2.55
C PHE A 373 12.13 7.57 1.17
N SER A 374 12.85 7.90 0.09
CA SER A 374 12.41 7.52 -1.27
C SER A 374 12.33 6.00 -1.43
N GLY A 375 13.19 5.25 -0.77
CA GLY A 375 13.24 3.79 -0.76
C GLY A 375 12.08 3.18 0.01
N PHE A 376 11.75 3.76 1.17
CA PHE A 376 10.59 3.40 1.96
C PHE A 376 9.32 3.47 1.11
N TRP A 377 8.99 4.62 0.52
CA TRP A 377 7.78 4.81 -0.28
C TRP A 377 7.75 4.01 -1.59
N ARG A 378 8.90 3.65 -2.16
CA ARG A 378 8.97 2.73 -3.31
C ARG A 378 8.71 1.27 -2.93
N SER A 379 8.87 0.93 -1.65
CA SER A 379 8.75 -0.45 -1.15
C SER A 379 7.48 -0.70 -0.34
N TRP A 380 6.87 0.37 0.19
CA TRP A 380 5.59 0.43 0.88
C TRP A 380 4.48 0.69 -0.13
N HIS A 381 3.40 -0.08 -0.08
CA HIS A 381 2.28 0.02 -1.01
C HIS A 381 2.73 0.19 -2.48
N ARG A 382 3.70 -0.63 -2.88
CA ARG A 382 4.47 -0.45 -4.12
C ARG A 382 3.62 -0.30 -5.38
N SER A 383 2.53 -1.06 -5.51
CA SER A 383 1.65 -0.95 -6.69
C SER A 383 0.99 0.43 -6.78
N PHE A 384 0.54 1.00 -5.66
CA PHE A 384 0.03 2.35 -5.59
C PHE A 384 1.12 3.41 -5.83
N ASN A 385 2.35 3.19 -5.32
CA ASN A 385 3.47 4.07 -5.67
C ASN A 385 3.75 4.08 -7.19
N GLN A 386 3.74 2.92 -7.84
CA GLN A 386 3.89 2.80 -9.29
C GLN A 386 2.74 3.47 -10.05
N TRP A 387 1.53 3.34 -9.52
CA TRP A 387 0.34 4.00 -10.03
C TRP A 387 0.46 5.52 -9.96
N LEU A 388 0.83 6.07 -8.80
CA LEU A 388 1.07 7.51 -8.60
C LEU A 388 2.15 8.02 -9.56
N ILE A 389 3.22 7.24 -9.74
CA ILE A 389 4.28 7.59 -10.68
C ILE A 389 3.72 7.72 -12.11
N ARG A 390 2.96 6.71 -12.57
CA ARG A 390 2.44 6.65 -13.94
C ARG A 390 1.39 7.73 -14.21
N TYR A 391 0.39 7.88 -13.33
CA TYR A 391 -0.83 8.63 -13.61
C TYR A 391 -0.86 10.04 -13.03
N LEU A 392 0.03 10.36 -12.08
CA LEU A 392 0.11 11.69 -11.45
C LEU A 392 1.49 12.33 -11.64
N TYR A 393 2.56 11.69 -11.16
CA TYR A 393 3.90 12.28 -11.15
C TYR A 393 4.50 12.50 -12.55
N ILE A 394 4.43 11.52 -13.46
CA ILE A 394 4.94 11.67 -14.83
C ILE A 394 4.19 12.75 -15.61
N PRO A 395 2.83 12.79 -15.60
CA PRO A 395 2.08 13.88 -16.22
C PRO A 395 2.42 15.28 -15.69
N LEU A 396 2.85 15.41 -14.44
CA LEU A 396 3.34 16.67 -13.84
C LEU A 396 4.81 17.00 -14.22
N GLY A 397 5.35 16.41 -15.28
CA GLY A 397 6.73 16.62 -15.74
C GLY A 397 7.79 15.79 -15.01
N GLY A 398 7.35 14.86 -14.15
CA GLY A 398 8.21 13.83 -13.56
C GLY A 398 9.40 14.38 -12.78
N SER A 399 10.59 13.87 -13.08
CA SER A 399 11.82 14.20 -12.34
C SER A 399 12.29 15.65 -12.52
N HIS A 400 11.84 16.36 -13.55
CA HIS A 400 12.20 17.77 -13.74
C HIS A 400 11.61 18.66 -12.63
N TYR A 401 10.40 18.34 -12.16
CA TYR A 401 9.71 19.10 -11.10
C TYR A 401 9.58 18.30 -9.81
N LYS A 402 10.54 17.40 -9.51
CA LYS A 402 10.46 16.47 -8.37
C LYS A 402 10.10 17.17 -7.05
N ALA A 403 10.71 18.32 -6.76
CA ALA A 403 10.50 19.05 -5.50
C ALA A 403 9.08 19.62 -5.34
N LEU A 404 8.41 19.97 -6.44
CA LEU A 404 7.01 20.41 -6.45
C LEU A 404 6.07 19.20 -6.47
N ASN A 405 6.42 18.18 -7.26
CA ASN A 405 5.59 16.99 -7.47
C ASN A 405 5.40 16.18 -6.19
N ILE A 406 6.37 16.15 -5.27
CA ILE A 406 6.17 15.46 -3.98
C ILE A 406 5.00 16.03 -3.19
N TRP A 407 4.81 17.36 -3.18
CA TRP A 407 3.72 18.00 -2.46
C TRP A 407 2.37 17.61 -3.04
N VAL A 408 2.24 17.68 -4.36
CA VAL A 408 1.00 17.30 -5.06
C VAL A 408 0.68 15.82 -4.84
N VAL A 409 1.70 14.95 -4.92
CA VAL A 409 1.51 13.50 -4.70
C VAL A 409 1.07 13.20 -3.28
N PHE A 410 1.78 13.70 -2.26
CA PHE A 410 1.41 13.40 -0.86
C PHE A 410 0.11 14.07 -0.43
N LEU A 411 -0.21 15.25 -0.97
CA LEU A 411 -1.51 15.89 -0.76
C LEU A 411 -2.64 15.05 -1.35
N PHE A 412 -2.47 14.54 -2.57
CA PHE A 412 -3.42 13.61 -3.16
C PHE A 412 -3.55 12.33 -2.32
N VAL A 413 -2.43 11.77 -1.83
CA VAL A 413 -2.46 10.57 -0.96
C VAL A 413 -3.25 10.84 0.32
N ALA A 414 -3.04 11.97 0.99
CA ALA A 414 -3.81 12.35 2.17
C ALA A 414 -5.31 12.47 1.85
N PHE A 415 -5.64 13.19 0.77
CA PHE A 415 -7.03 13.40 0.34
C PHE A 415 -7.73 12.11 -0.10
N TRP A 416 -6.98 11.20 -0.73
CA TRP A 416 -7.46 9.88 -1.14
C TRP A 416 -7.69 8.93 0.05
N HIS A 417 -7.00 9.15 1.17
CA HIS A 417 -7.22 8.38 2.39
C HIS A 417 -8.47 8.86 3.13
N ASP A 418 -8.43 10.06 3.73
CA ASP A 418 -9.57 10.71 4.42
C ASP A 418 -9.34 12.24 4.42
N PHE A 419 -10.38 13.07 4.52
CA PHE A 419 -10.23 14.52 4.67
C PHE A 419 -10.02 14.94 6.14
N LYS A 420 -8.98 14.39 6.76
CA LYS A 420 -8.62 14.70 8.15
C LYS A 420 -7.41 15.63 8.20
N SER A 421 -7.45 16.62 9.10
CA SER A 421 -6.33 17.54 9.32
C SER A 421 -5.01 16.82 9.60
N ASP A 422 -5.10 15.67 10.26
CA ASP A 422 -3.95 14.91 10.73
C ASP A 422 -3.20 14.24 9.57
N LEU A 423 -3.92 13.82 8.52
CA LEU A 423 -3.33 13.29 7.30
C LEU A 423 -2.68 14.38 6.45
N PHE A 424 -3.24 15.58 6.40
CA PHE A 424 -2.58 16.71 5.74
C PHE A 424 -1.29 17.11 6.46
N PHE A 425 -1.32 17.12 7.79
CA PHE A 425 -0.13 17.37 8.60
C PHE A 425 0.93 16.26 8.42
N TRP A 426 0.51 15.00 8.37
CA TRP A 426 1.38 13.88 8.01
C TRP A 426 2.03 14.07 6.64
N ALA A 427 1.25 14.40 5.60
CA ALA A 427 1.76 14.64 4.26
C ALA A 427 2.81 15.76 4.26
N PHE A 428 2.56 16.83 5.02
CA PHE A 428 3.49 17.94 5.19
C PHE A 428 4.81 17.50 5.84
N ILE A 429 4.77 16.75 6.96
CA ILE A 429 5.98 16.22 7.62
C ILE A 429 6.76 15.33 6.66
N ILE A 430 6.10 14.43 5.94
CA ILE A 430 6.76 13.51 5.00
C ILE A 430 7.44 14.29 3.86
N CYS A 431 6.78 15.31 3.30
CA CYS A 431 7.37 16.17 2.29
C CYS A 431 8.60 16.90 2.82
N LEU A 432 8.54 17.49 4.02
CA LEU A 432 9.68 18.14 4.65
C LEU A 432 10.84 17.16 4.87
N ALA A 433 10.55 15.93 5.31
CA ALA A 433 11.56 14.91 5.56
C ALA A 433 12.24 14.41 4.27
N LEU A 434 11.55 14.47 3.12
CA LEU A 434 12.10 14.11 1.81
C LEU A 434 13.03 15.18 1.21
N LEU A 435 12.85 16.46 1.54
CA LEU A 435 13.64 17.56 0.96
C LEU A 435 15.15 17.44 1.25
N PRO A 436 15.62 17.16 2.48
CA PRO A 436 17.04 16.95 2.76
C PRO A 436 17.64 15.80 1.96
N GLU A 437 16.92 14.68 1.81
CA GLU A 437 17.38 13.56 0.99
C GLU A 437 17.52 14.00 -0.48
N MET A 438 16.56 14.75 -0.99
CA MET A 438 16.59 15.25 -2.37
C MET A 438 17.73 16.24 -2.61
N ALA A 439 17.93 17.19 -1.70
CA ALA A 439 19.04 18.13 -1.75
C ALA A 439 20.38 17.38 -1.70
N ALA A 440 20.52 16.41 -0.79
CA ALA A 440 21.72 15.61 -0.70
C ALA A 440 22.00 14.82 -1.99
N MET A 441 20.97 14.21 -2.59
CA MET A 441 21.11 13.48 -3.87
C MET A 441 21.41 14.39 -5.06
N TYR A 442 21.04 15.67 -5.00
CA TYR A 442 21.30 16.64 -6.05
C TYR A 442 22.73 17.21 -5.96
N PHE A 443 23.17 17.60 -4.77
CA PHE A 443 24.47 18.23 -4.56
C PHE A 443 25.63 17.24 -4.44
N PHE A 444 25.37 16.02 -3.96
CA PHE A 444 26.42 15.04 -3.70
C PHE A 444 26.32 13.83 -4.63
N ASN A 445 27.39 13.58 -5.40
CA ASN A 445 27.54 12.31 -6.09
C ASN A 445 28.01 11.24 -5.09
N ARG A 446 27.06 10.46 -4.57
CA ARG A 446 27.31 9.35 -3.62
C ARG A 446 28.46 8.42 -4.01
N GLU A 447 28.71 8.24 -5.32
CA GLU A 447 29.74 7.31 -5.79
C GLU A 447 31.15 7.76 -5.42
N GLN A 448 31.37 9.08 -5.34
CA GLN A 448 32.64 9.65 -4.91
C GLN A 448 32.90 9.43 -3.41
N TYR A 449 31.84 9.26 -2.62
CA TYR A 449 31.91 9.19 -1.17
C TYR A 449 31.94 7.76 -0.61
N TYR A 450 31.54 6.75 -1.39
CA TYR A 450 31.59 5.34 -0.95
C TYR A 450 32.98 4.86 -0.51
N LYS A 451 34.05 5.49 -1.01
CA LYS A 451 35.44 5.18 -0.62
C LYS A 451 35.79 5.63 0.81
N PHE A 452 35.04 6.56 1.39
CA PHE A 452 35.35 7.08 2.72
C PHE A 452 34.70 6.23 3.81
N TRP A 453 35.48 5.87 4.82
CA TRP A 453 35.02 5.06 5.95
C TRP A 453 33.89 5.73 6.74
N TRP A 454 33.87 7.06 6.83
CA TRP A 454 32.87 7.81 7.60
C TRP A 454 31.50 7.88 6.91
N PHE A 455 31.47 7.79 5.57
CA PHE A 455 30.25 7.94 4.78
C PHE A 455 29.22 6.84 5.08
N LYS A 456 29.70 5.64 5.46
CA LYS A 456 28.84 4.53 5.89
C LYS A 456 28.09 4.83 7.18
N TYR A 457 28.77 5.43 8.15
CA TYR A 457 28.18 5.81 9.44
C TYR A 457 27.23 6.98 9.26
N LEU A 458 27.58 7.97 8.42
CA LEU A 458 26.67 9.05 8.07
C LEU A 458 25.38 8.53 7.44
N THR A 459 25.48 7.59 6.49
CA THR A 459 24.32 6.94 5.86
C THR A 459 23.46 6.20 6.88
N ALA A 460 24.10 5.50 7.81
CA ALA A 460 23.41 4.77 8.87
C ALA A 460 22.69 5.68 9.86
N ILE A 461 23.32 6.78 10.27
CA ILE A 461 22.72 7.79 11.14
C ILE A 461 21.53 8.44 10.45
N ALA A 462 21.69 8.86 9.18
CA ALA A 462 20.60 9.44 8.40
C ALA A 462 19.43 8.47 8.23
N ALA A 463 19.72 7.20 7.95
CA ALA A 463 18.72 6.15 7.86
C ALA A 463 18.03 5.86 9.20
N GLY A 464 18.80 5.88 10.29
CA GLY A 464 18.27 5.72 11.64
C GLY A 464 17.28 6.82 12.00
N PHE A 465 17.67 8.07 11.76
CA PHE A 465 16.80 9.25 11.91
C PHE A 465 15.57 9.17 11.00
N GLN A 466 15.73 8.64 9.78
CA GLN A 466 14.61 8.44 8.86
C GLN A 466 13.59 7.42 9.39
N ILE A 467 14.04 6.32 10.00
CA ILE A 467 13.15 5.34 10.64
C ILE A 467 12.40 5.97 11.81
N GLU A 468 13.08 6.77 12.63
CA GLU A 468 12.47 7.52 13.74
C GLU A 468 11.36 8.44 13.24
N VAL A 469 11.68 9.34 12.30
CA VAL A 469 10.73 10.30 11.73
C VAL A 469 9.57 9.58 11.06
N MET A 470 9.82 8.48 10.35
CA MET A 470 8.76 7.70 9.72
C MET A 470 7.83 7.06 10.75
N SER A 471 8.38 6.54 11.84
CA SER A 471 7.59 5.91 12.91
C SER A 471 6.71 6.95 13.59
N LEU A 472 7.29 8.08 13.98
CA LEU A 472 6.56 9.16 14.62
C LEU A 472 5.51 9.80 13.71
N ALA A 473 5.87 10.10 12.46
CA ALA A 473 4.95 10.74 11.51
C ALA A 473 3.72 9.87 11.25
N ASN A 474 3.91 8.55 11.01
CA ASN A 474 2.77 7.65 10.79
C ASN A 474 1.94 7.43 12.06
N PHE A 475 2.59 7.38 13.22
CA PHE A 475 1.90 7.25 14.50
C PHE A 475 0.99 8.46 14.80
N ILE A 476 1.46 9.67 14.47
CA ILE A 476 0.65 10.90 14.55
C ILE A 476 -0.44 10.89 13.47
N GLY A 477 -0.07 10.67 12.21
CA GLY A 477 -0.98 10.85 11.06
C GLY A 477 -2.11 9.82 10.97
N PHE A 478 -1.80 8.54 11.17
CA PHE A 478 -2.73 7.42 11.02
C PHE A 478 -3.18 6.81 12.36
N GLY A 479 -2.61 7.25 13.47
CA GLY A 479 -2.96 6.80 14.81
C GLY A 479 -3.78 7.84 15.57
N GLN A 480 -3.09 8.67 16.36
CA GLN A 480 -3.70 9.46 17.45
C GLN A 480 -3.83 10.96 17.16
N GLY A 481 -3.35 11.43 16.00
CA GLY A 481 -3.57 12.80 15.54
C GLY A 481 -3.04 13.87 16.50
N LYS A 482 -3.88 14.89 16.73
CA LYS A 482 -3.57 16.04 17.58
C LYS A 482 -3.33 15.69 19.04
N ASP A 483 -3.99 14.65 19.57
CA ASP A 483 -3.84 14.26 20.97
C ASP A 483 -2.43 13.77 21.26
N CYS A 484 -1.85 13.00 20.33
CA CYS A 484 -0.46 12.58 20.43
C CYS A 484 0.51 13.75 20.32
N LEU A 485 0.27 14.71 19.42
CA LEU A 485 1.10 15.92 19.32
C LEU A 485 1.11 16.72 20.62
N ASN A 486 -0.07 16.93 21.21
CA ASN A 486 -0.19 17.62 22.49
C ASN A 486 0.56 16.87 23.60
N HIS A 487 0.45 15.55 23.64
CA HIS A 487 1.19 14.72 24.61
C HIS A 487 2.71 14.84 24.43
N ILE A 488 3.21 14.78 23.19
CA ILE A 488 4.64 14.94 22.89
C ILE A 488 5.11 16.33 23.32
N TYR A 489 4.36 17.37 22.98
CA TYR A 489 4.71 18.75 23.32
C TYR A 489 4.79 18.96 24.84
N GLN A 490 3.81 18.45 25.59
CA GLN A 490 3.75 18.63 27.04
C GLN A 490 4.79 17.82 27.80
N LYS A 491 5.07 16.58 27.37
CA LYS A 491 5.87 15.63 28.16
C LYS A 491 7.30 15.48 27.67
N TYR A 492 7.53 15.58 26.36
CA TYR A 492 8.78 15.17 25.72
C TYR A 492 9.51 16.29 24.99
N PHE A 493 8.95 17.50 24.93
CA PHE A 493 9.62 18.64 24.30
C PHE A 493 10.67 19.27 25.23
N ASN A 494 11.75 18.53 25.50
CA ASN A 494 12.88 18.98 26.32
C ASN A 494 14.19 18.43 25.76
N LEU A 495 15.32 19.03 26.19
CA LEU A 495 16.65 18.70 25.67
C LEU A 495 17.04 17.23 25.94
N GLU A 496 16.69 16.68 27.10
CA GLU A 496 17.00 15.30 27.45
C GLU A 496 16.34 14.30 26.49
N CYS A 497 15.05 14.50 26.20
CA CYS A 497 14.32 13.68 25.24
C CYS A 497 14.88 13.82 23.82
N MET A 498 15.29 15.03 23.40
CA MET A 498 15.95 15.23 22.10
C MET A 498 17.29 14.48 22.02
N ILE A 499 18.07 14.44 23.10
CA ILE A 499 19.31 13.66 23.17
C ILE A 499 18.99 12.18 23.06
N ILE A 500 18.00 11.68 23.81
CA ILE A 500 17.56 10.27 23.73
C ILE A 500 17.11 9.94 22.30
N PHE A 501 16.36 10.81 21.64
CA PHE A 501 15.94 10.62 20.24
C PHE A 501 17.12 10.41 19.31
N ILE A 502 18.13 11.28 19.41
CA ILE A 502 19.37 11.17 18.62
C ILE A 502 20.12 9.88 18.94
N LEU A 503 20.26 9.53 20.22
CA LEU A 503 20.95 8.31 20.64
C LEU A 503 20.26 7.05 20.10
N VAL A 504 18.93 6.98 20.19
CA VAL A 504 18.15 5.85 19.66
C VAL A 504 18.27 5.78 18.14
N ALA A 505 18.15 6.92 17.44
CA ALA A 505 18.33 6.99 15.99
C ALA A 505 19.68 6.41 15.56
N ILE A 506 20.76 6.78 16.26
CA ILE A 506 22.13 6.37 15.93
C ILE A 506 22.40 4.92 16.32
N PHE A 507 22.17 4.57 17.59
CA PHE A 507 22.62 3.30 18.15
C PHE A 507 21.67 2.13 17.88
N ARG A 508 20.36 2.35 18.01
CA ARG A 508 19.37 1.28 17.77
C ARG A 508 19.11 1.12 16.27
N ASN A 509 18.63 2.17 15.61
CA ASN A 509 18.23 2.06 14.20
C ASN A 509 19.45 2.06 13.27
N GLY A 510 20.43 2.94 13.52
CA GLY A 510 21.63 3.04 12.69
C GLY A 510 22.46 1.75 12.66
N SER A 511 22.60 1.05 13.79
CA SER A 511 23.32 -0.24 13.82
C SER A 511 22.63 -1.31 12.97
N GLY A 512 21.30 -1.41 13.05
CA GLY A 512 20.49 -2.28 12.20
C GLY A 512 20.63 -1.96 10.71
N VAL A 513 20.68 -0.67 10.35
CA VAL A 513 20.90 -0.24 8.96
C VAL A 513 22.28 -0.67 8.46
N ILE A 514 23.35 -0.50 9.24
CA ILE A 514 24.70 -0.91 8.81
C ILE A 514 24.74 -2.42 8.56
N LEU A 515 24.11 -3.21 9.43
CA LEU A 515 23.99 -4.65 9.23
C LEU A 515 23.24 -4.98 7.93
N GLY A 516 22.13 -4.30 7.66
CA GLY A 516 21.38 -4.45 6.41
C GLY A 516 22.20 -4.08 5.16
N LEU A 517 23.02 -3.03 5.23
CA LEU A 517 23.95 -2.65 4.15
C LEU A 517 25.03 -3.71 3.94
N TYR A 518 25.57 -4.29 5.02
CA TYR A 518 26.56 -5.37 4.95
C TYR A 518 25.99 -6.63 4.28
N VAL A 519 24.79 -7.07 4.70
CA VAL A 519 24.13 -8.26 4.13
C VAL A 519 23.92 -8.09 2.63
N ARG A 520 23.44 -6.93 2.19
CA ARG A 520 23.23 -6.65 0.77
C ARG A 520 24.50 -6.67 -0.05
N GLN A 521 25.58 -6.10 0.49
CA GLN A 521 26.87 -6.16 -0.19
C GLN A 521 27.29 -7.62 -0.40
N LYS A 522 27.10 -8.48 0.60
CA LYS A 522 27.38 -9.92 0.50
C LYS A 522 26.47 -10.63 -0.50
N GLU A 523 25.18 -10.26 -0.57
CA GLU A 523 24.25 -10.78 -1.57
C GLU A 523 24.67 -10.37 -2.99
N GLU A 524 25.04 -9.12 -3.21
CA GLU A 524 25.52 -8.61 -4.51
C GLU A 524 26.83 -9.28 -4.94
N GLU A 525 27.76 -9.50 -4.01
CA GLU A 525 28.98 -10.29 -4.24
C GLU A 525 28.63 -11.72 -4.67
N THR A 526 27.72 -12.38 -3.95
CA THR A 526 27.30 -13.77 -4.23
C THR A 526 26.56 -13.90 -5.56
N GLN A 527 25.69 -12.94 -5.90
CA GLN A 527 24.96 -12.94 -7.18
C GLN A 527 25.88 -12.68 -8.38
N LYS A 528 26.95 -11.89 -8.21
CA LYS A 528 27.98 -11.74 -9.25
C LYS A 528 28.73 -13.06 -9.47
N VAL A 529 29.11 -13.76 -8.40
CA VAL A 529 29.79 -15.07 -8.48
C VAL A 529 28.92 -16.14 -9.17
N LYS A 530 27.59 -16.11 -9.02
CA LYS A 530 26.68 -17.05 -9.71
C LYS A 530 26.45 -16.74 -11.20
N LYS A 531 26.88 -15.57 -11.68
CA LYS A 531 26.74 -15.14 -13.10
C LYS A 531 28.02 -15.39 -13.93
N TYR A 532 29.10 -15.81 -13.28
CA TYR A 532 30.32 -16.30 -13.90
C TYR A 532 30.44 -17.80 -13.60
#